data_AF-A0A3N1A4Y4-F1
#
_entry.id   AF-A0A3N1A4Y4-F1
#
_cell.length_a   1.000
_cell.length_b   1.000
_cell.length_c   1.000
_cell.angle_alpha   90.00
_cell.angle_beta   90.00
_cell.angle_gamma   90.00
#
_symmetry.space_group_name_H-M   'P 1'
#
loop_
_entity.id
_entity.type
_entity.pdbx_description
1 polymer ?
#
loop_
_entity_poly.entity_id
_entity_poly.type
_entity_poly.pdbx_seq_one_letter_code
_entity_poly.pdbx_strand_id
1 'polypeptide(L)'
;MITCVEGRHRQVRGRYTADTVTVYQAYPAEIAVPALANGRFVAPFKRDRMTWIKPSFLWMMYRCGWASKPGQERVLAVEIRRSGFERALAAACLSHFDRSLYPDRDTWAQRVRTSPVRVQWDPERSLRLGPLPYRSLQVGLSGDAVDRYRNAGQCSGLQARG
;
A
#
# COMPACT_ATOMS: atom_id res chain seq x y z
N MET A 1 -35.27 3.88 10.28
CA MET A 1 -33.93 3.36 9.89
C MET A 1 -32.91 4.45 10.16
N ILE A 2 -32.25 4.42 11.32
CA ILE A 2 -31.13 5.33 11.60
C ILE A 2 -29.91 4.72 10.92
N THR A 3 -29.57 5.17 9.72
CA THR A 3 -28.25 4.90 9.13
C THR A 3 -27.24 5.81 9.84
N CYS A 4 -26.42 5.24 10.72
CA CYS A 4 -25.20 5.92 11.16
C CYS A 4 -24.31 6.09 9.91
N VAL A 5 -24.23 7.31 9.37
CA VAL A 5 -23.30 7.66 8.29
C VAL A 5 -22.12 8.41 8.91
N GLU A 6 -21.18 7.71 9.54
CA GLU A 6 -20.06 8.39 10.21
C GLU A 6 -18.70 7.83 9.81
N GLY A 7 -18.18 8.39 8.72
CA GLY A 7 -16.81 8.22 8.24
C GLY A 7 -16.60 8.93 6.91
N ARG A 8 -15.48 9.65 6.73
CA ARG A 8 -15.11 10.19 5.41
C ARG A 8 -15.06 9.02 4.41
N HIS A 9 -15.67 9.18 3.23
CA HIS A 9 -15.74 8.12 2.20
C HIS A 9 -14.35 7.60 1.79
N ARG A 10 -13.30 8.44 1.83
CA ARG A 10 -11.90 8.08 1.57
C ARG A 10 -11.07 8.31 2.83
N GLN A 11 -10.43 7.26 3.37
CA GLN A 11 -9.59 7.34 4.57
C GLN A 11 -8.32 6.49 4.43
N VAL A 12 -7.19 7.01 4.91
CA VAL A 12 -6.00 6.19 5.15
C VAL A 12 -6.23 5.43 6.44
N ARG A 13 -6.43 4.11 6.33
CA ARG A 13 -6.62 3.22 7.48
C ARG A 13 -5.37 2.36 7.66
N GLY A 14 -4.77 2.38 8.84
CA GLY A 14 -3.59 1.58 9.14
C GLY A 14 -3.16 1.79 10.59
N ARG A 15 -2.23 0.94 11.05
CA ARG A 15 -1.56 1.10 12.33
C ARG A 15 -0.51 2.21 12.20
N TYR A 16 -0.44 3.11 13.17
CA TYR A 16 0.53 4.20 13.17
C TYR A 16 0.89 4.61 14.61
N THR A 17 2.04 5.27 14.74
CA THR A 17 2.50 5.95 15.96
C THR A 17 2.67 7.45 15.66
N ALA A 18 3.27 8.21 16.59
CA ALA A 18 3.69 9.57 16.29
C ALA A 18 4.64 9.63 15.07
N ASP A 19 5.55 8.66 14.95
CA ASP A 19 6.67 8.70 14.00
C ASP A 19 6.60 7.68 12.86
N THR A 20 5.75 6.66 12.97
CA THR A 20 5.69 5.55 12.01
C THR A 20 4.29 5.26 11.51
N VAL A 21 4.20 4.68 10.32
CA VAL A 21 3.00 4.02 9.80
C VAL A 21 3.38 2.61 9.35
N THR A 22 2.54 1.63 9.66
CA THR A 22 2.69 0.27 9.17
C THR A 22 2.00 0.13 7.82
N VAL A 23 2.71 -0.40 6.84
CA VAL A 23 2.16 -0.78 5.55
C VAL A 23 2.41 -2.26 5.28
N TYR A 24 1.53 -2.86 4.48
CA TYR A 24 1.53 -4.29 4.23
C TYR A 24 1.77 -4.60 2.75
N GLN A 25 2.51 -5.69 2.53
CA GLN A 25 2.74 -6.31 1.22
C GLN A 25 2.74 -7.82 1.37
N ALA A 26 2.45 -8.55 0.29
CA ALA A 26 2.50 -10.00 0.27
C ALA A 26 3.42 -10.51 -0.84
N TYR A 27 4.17 -11.55 -0.54
CA TYR A 27 5.22 -12.10 -1.39
C TYR A 27 5.35 -13.62 -1.21
N PRO A 28 5.99 -14.33 -2.15
CA PRO A 28 6.46 -15.69 -1.91
C PRO A 28 7.61 -15.70 -0.89
N ALA A 29 7.90 -16.89 -0.35
CA ALA A 29 8.96 -17.08 0.64
C ALA A 29 10.34 -16.60 0.16
N GLU A 30 10.66 -16.77 -1.13
CA GLU A 30 11.90 -16.31 -1.77
C GLU A 30 12.18 -14.81 -1.63
N ILE A 31 11.15 -13.97 -1.48
CA ILE A 31 11.30 -12.52 -1.23
C ILE A 31 11.11 -12.21 0.27
N ALA A 32 10.10 -12.83 0.90
CA ALA A 32 9.75 -12.51 2.28
C ALA A 32 10.82 -12.94 3.29
N VAL A 33 11.40 -14.14 3.13
CA VAL A 33 12.39 -14.67 4.08
C VAL A 33 13.67 -13.82 4.09
N PRO A 34 14.30 -13.50 2.93
CA PRO A 34 15.45 -12.60 2.92
C PRO A 34 15.13 -11.21 3.46
N ALA A 35 13.94 -10.68 3.17
CA ALA A 35 13.53 -9.36 3.65
C ALA A 35 13.44 -9.30 5.18
N LEU A 36 12.91 -10.36 5.82
CA LEU A 36 12.84 -10.47 7.26
C LEU A 36 14.23 -10.65 7.88
N ALA A 37 15.05 -11.53 7.32
CA ALA A 37 16.41 -11.78 7.81
C ALA A 37 17.28 -10.52 7.79
N ASN A 38 17.07 -9.63 6.82
CA ASN A 38 17.82 -8.38 6.68
C ASN A 38 17.13 -7.15 7.29
N GLY A 39 15.90 -7.30 7.81
CA GLY A 39 15.08 -6.18 8.27
C GLY A 39 14.69 -5.17 7.18
N ARG A 40 14.97 -5.47 5.90
CA ARG A 40 14.71 -4.61 4.72
C ARG A 40 14.62 -5.46 3.47
N PHE A 41 13.98 -4.96 2.40
CA PHE A 41 13.97 -5.68 1.12
C PHE A 41 15.39 -5.81 0.53
N VAL A 42 15.71 -7.00 0.06
CA VAL A 42 16.94 -7.37 -0.65
C VAL A 42 16.59 -8.23 -1.86
N ALA A 43 17.56 -8.58 -2.71
CA ALA A 43 17.32 -9.51 -3.81
C ALA A 43 16.65 -10.80 -3.29
N PRO A 44 15.64 -11.36 -4.01
CA PRO A 44 15.23 -11.06 -5.38
C PRO A 44 14.12 -9.99 -5.52
N PHE A 45 13.89 -9.14 -4.52
CA PHE A 45 12.94 -8.03 -4.63
C PHE A 45 13.28 -7.11 -5.82
N LYS A 46 12.29 -6.88 -6.69
CA LYS A 46 12.43 -6.11 -7.93
C LYS A 46 12.14 -4.63 -7.71
N ARG A 47 13.03 -3.77 -8.22
CA ARG A 47 12.93 -2.29 -8.13
C ARG A 47 12.39 -1.62 -9.39
N ASP A 48 12.43 -2.33 -10.51
CA ASP A 48 12.05 -1.86 -11.85
C ASP A 48 10.53 -1.81 -12.06
N ARG A 49 9.76 -2.36 -11.13
CA ARG A 49 8.30 -2.38 -11.17
C ARG A 49 7.70 -1.52 -10.06
N MET A 50 6.48 -1.04 -10.31
CA MET A 50 5.68 -0.35 -9.31
C MET A 50 5.49 -1.24 -8.08
N THR A 51 5.88 -0.73 -6.91
CA THR A 51 5.75 -1.39 -5.61
C THR A 51 4.50 -0.86 -4.92
N TRP A 52 3.51 -1.74 -4.68
CA TRP A 52 2.22 -1.35 -4.12
C TRP A 52 2.10 -1.69 -2.64
N ILE A 53 2.15 -0.65 -1.80
CA ILE A 53 2.00 -0.74 -0.34
C ILE A 53 0.57 -0.41 0.10
N LYS A 54 0.10 -1.05 1.17
CA LYS A 54 -1.25 -0.89 1.70
C LYS A 54 -1.20 -0.60 3.19
N PRO A 55 -1.61 0.58 3.66
CA PRO A 55 -1.76 0.82 5.10
C PRO A 55 -2.83 -0.06 5.74
N SER A 56 -3.88 -0.41 4.97
CA SER A 56 -4.97 -1.25 5.49
C SER A 56 -4.60 -2.73 5.46
N PHE A 57 -4.65 -3.36 6.64
CA PHE A 57 -4.44 -4.80 6.79
C PHE A 57 -5.51 -5.61 6.05
N LEU A 58 -6.79 -5.29 6.21
CA LEU A 58 -7.88 -6.04 5.58
C LEU A 58 -7.90 -5.88 4.06
N TRP A 59 -7.51 -4.70 3.56
CA TRP A 59 -7.26 -4.53 2.14
C TRP A 59 -6.12 -5.45 1.64
N MET A 60 -5.02 -5.57 2.39
CA MET A 60 -3.97 -6.53 2.06
C MET A 60 -4.46 -7.97 2.11
N MET A 61 -5.21 -8.37 3.14
CA MET A 61 -5.77 -9.71 3.26
C MET A 61 -6.70 -10.07 2.10
N TYR A 62 -7.54 -9.14 1.64
CA TYR A 62 -8.32 -9.34 0.42
C TYR A 62 -7.43 -9.56 -0.81
N ARG A 63 -6.36 -8.76 -0.92
CA ARG A 63 -5.48 -8.81 -2.09
C ARG A 63 -4.70 -10.12 -2.17
N CYS A 64 -4.21 -10.66 -1.06
CA CYS A 64 -3.55 -11.97 -1.01
C CYS A 64 -4.48 -13.15 -0.71
N GLY A 65 -5.79 -12.91 -0.51
CA GLY A 65 -6.75 -13.96 -0.14
C GLY A 65 -6.40 -14.63 1.18
N TRP A 66 -6.13 -13.86 2.24
CA TRP A 66 -5.63 -14.40 3.52
C TRP A 66 -4.36 -15.25 3.33
N ALA A 67 -3.42 -14.77 2.51
CA ALA A 67 -2.16 -15.45 2.19
C ALA A 67 -2.31 -16.83 1.53
N SER A 68 -3.46 -17.14 0.92
CA SER A 68 -3.68 -18.39 0.17
C SER A 68 -3.32 -18.28 -1.32
N LYS A 69 -3.18 -17.07 -1.86
CA LYS A 69 -2.92 -16.88 -3.29
C LYS A 69 -1.46 -17.21 -3.64
N PRO A 70 -1.21 -17.95 -4.73
CA PRO A 70 0.14 -18.20 -5.24
C PRO A 70 0.95 -16.90 -5.43
N GLY A 71 2.19 -16.90 -4.95
CA GLY A 71 3.09 -15.75 -4.97
C GLY A 71 2.79 -14.66 -3.93
N GLN A 72 1.86 -14.88 -3.00
CA GLN A 72 1.46 -13.93 -1.96
C GLN A 72 1.22 -14.60 -0.59
N GLU A 73 1.97 -15.66 -0.32
CA GLU A 73 1.78 -16.55 0.84
C GLU A 73 2.38 -16.00 2.14
N ARG A 74 3.22 -14.96 2.07
CA ARG A 74 3.84 -14.31 3.22
C ARG A 74 3.51 -12.83 3.23
N VAL A 75 2.85 -12.38 4.30
CA VAL A 75 2.51 -10.96 4.50
C VAL A 75 3.55 -10.32 5.40
N LEU A 76 4.17 -9.25 4.90
CA LEU A 76 5.11 -8.43 5.64
C LEU A 76 4.40 -7.19 6.19
N ALA A 77 4.60 -6.89 7.47
CA ALA A 77 4.38 -5.55 8.01
C ALA A 77 5.67 -4.77 7.88
N VAL A 78 5.59 -3.59 7.29
CA VAL A 78 6.74 -2.72 7.11
C VAL A 78 6.44 -1.41 7.81
N GLU A 79 7.22 -1.09 8.84
CA GLU A 79 7.13 0.21 9.50
C GLU A 79 8.00 1.20 8.73
N ILE A 80 7.38 2.31 8.31
CA ILE A 80 8.06 3.40 7.63
C ILE A 80 7.83 4.70 8.40
N ARG A 81 8.79 5.63 8.30
CA ARG A 81 8.63 6.96 8.87
C ARG A 81 7.37 7.62 8.33
N ARG A 82 6.51 8.10 9.23
CA ARG A 82 5.27 8.80 8.92
C ARG A 82 5.54 10.02 8.04
N SER A 83 6.56 10.82 8.37
CA SER A 83 6.99 11.95 7.54
C SER A 83 7.36 11.54 6.11
N GLY A 84 7.93 10.34 5.94
CA GLY A 84 8.26 9.80 4.61
C GLY A 84 7.03 9.41 3.82
N PHE A 85 6.06 8.78 4.49
CA PHE A 85 4.76 8.45 3.92
C PHE A 85 3.98 9.69 3.50
N GLU A 86 3.90 10.71 4.37
CA GLU A 86 3.22 11.98 4.07
C GLU A 86 3.87 12.72 2.89
N ARG A 87 5.22 12.76 2.82
CA ARG A 87 5.92 13.29 1.63
C ARG A 87 5.59 12.51 0.35
N ALA A 88 5.48 11.19 0.42
CA ALA A 88 5.09 10.38 -0.73
C ALA A 88 3.66 10.73 -1.19
N LEU A 89 2.72 10.88 -0.25
CA LEU A 89 1.34 11.28 -0.57
C LEU A 89 1.26 12.69 -1.17
N ALA A 90 2.07 13.63 -0.67
CA ALA A 90 2.13 14.99 -1.23
C ALA A 90 2.61 15.03 -2.69
N ALA A 91 3.41 14.03 -3.11
CA ALA A 91 3.91 13.89 -4.48
C ALA A 91 3.01 13.02 -5.39
N ALA A 92 1.91 12.48 -4.86
CA ALA A 92 1.15 11.45 -5.54
C ALA A 92 0.19 11.99 -6.61
N CYS A 93 -0.08 11.17 -7.63
CA CYS A 93 -1.22 11.35 -8.54
C CYS A 93 -2.18 10.16 -8.46
N LEU A 94 -3.43 10.31 -8.92
CA LEU A 94 -4.34 9.17 -9.02
C LEU A 94 -3.87 8.18 -10.08
N SER A 95 -4.04 6.89 -9.80
CA SER A 95 -3.79 5.79 -10.75
C SER A 95 -4.83 5.71 -11.88
N HIS A 96 -5.91 6.49 -11.81
CA HIS A 96 -6.98 6.55 -12.80
C HIS A 96 -7.38 8.01 -13.05
N PHE A 97 -7.95 8.26 -14.23
CA PHE A 97 -8.47 9.57 -14.58
C PHE A 97 -9.73 9.88 -13.75
N ASP A 98 -9.74 11.06 -13.13
CA ASP A 98 -10.87 11.63 -12.42
C ASP A 98 -11.06 13.07 -12.93
N ARG A 99 -12.18 13.32 -13.62
CA ARG A 99 -12.50 14.63 -14.21
C ARG A 99 -12.65 15.75 -13.18
N SER A 100 -12.81 15.43 -11.90
CA SER A 100 -12.86 16.43 -10.82
C SER A 100 -11.47 16.90 -10.38
N LEU A 101 -10.42 16.17 -10.75
CA LEU A 101 -9.04 16.44 -10.32
C LEU A 101 -8.09 16.74 -11.49
N TYR A 102 -8.46 16.36 -12.71
CA TYR A 102 -7.68 16.59 -13.91
C TYR A 102 -8.55 17.25 -14.98
N PRO A 103 -8.04 18.27 -15.70
CA PRO A 103 -8.79 18.93 -16.76
C PRO A 103 -9.08 17.98 -17.93
N ASP A 104 -8.13 17.10 -18.24
CA ASP A 104 -8.21 16.18 -19.38
C ASP A 104 -7.33 14.93 -19.15
N ARG A 105 -7.47 13.96 -20.07
CA ARG A 105 -6.75 12.68 -20.01
C ARG A 105 -5.25 12.82 -20.28
N ASP A 106 -4.84 13.81 -21.07
CA ASP A 106 -3.44 14.00 -21.46
C ASP A 106 -2.63 14.56 -20.29
N THR A 107 -3.18 15.54 -19.59
CA THR A 107 -2.67 16.10 -18.33
C THR A 107 -2.54 15.00 -17.27
N TRP A 108 -3.55 14.15 -17.11
CA TRP A 108 -3.47 13.00 -16.21
C TRP A 108 -2.39 12.00 -16.63
N ALA A 109 -2.33 11.63 -17.91
CA ALA A 109 -1.34 10.68 -18.42
C ALA A 109 0.09 11.20 -18.22
N GLN A 110 0.32 12.49 -18.43
CA GLN A 110 1.60 13.13 -18.18
C GLN A 110 1.96 13.13 -16.69
N ARG A 111 1.01 13.39 -15.80
CA ARG A 111 1.19 13.25 -14.35
C ARG A 111 1.54 11.81 -13.95
N VAL A 112 0.86 10.82 -14.52
CA VAL A 112 1.13 9.39 -14.27
C VAL A 112 2.53 8.97 -14.73
N ARG A 113 3.00 9.50 -15.86
CA ARG A 113 4.36 9.24 -16.39
C ARG A 113 5.46 9.85 -15.52
N THR A 114 5.22 11.03 -14.97
CA THR A 114 6.24 11.82 -14.25
C THR A 114 6.22 11.63 -12.74
N SER A 115 5.09 11.22 -12.16
CA SER A 115 5.00 11.03 -10.71
C SER A 115 5.59 9.68 -10.26
N PRO A 116 6.52 9.69 -9.29
CA PRO A 116 7.05 8.46 -8.70
C PRO A 116 6.08 7.81 -7.71
N VAL A 117 4.96 8.47 -7.38
CA VAL A 117 3.96 7.97 -6.44
C VAL A 117 2.57 8.00 -7.06
N ARG A 118 1.88 6.86 -7.02
CA ARG A 118 0.50 6.74 -7.50
C ARG A 118 -0.40 6.32 -6.34
N VAL A 119 -1.63 6.82 -6.31
CA VAL A 119 -2.61 6.42 -5.30
C VAL A 119 -3.88 5.89 -5.93
N GLN A 120 -4.46 4.90 -5.27
CA GLN A 120 -5.73 4.31 -5.62
C GLN A 120 -6.61 4.20 -4.38
N TRP A 121 -7.90 4.47 -4.57
CA TRP A 121 -8.92 4.35 -3.53
C TRP A 121 -9.80 3.14 -3.85
N ASP A 122 -9.51 2.01 -3.22
CA ASP A 122 -10.25 0.77 -3.39
C ASP A 122 -11.26 0.59 -2.25
N PRO A 123 -12.36 -0.17 -2.43
CA PRO A 123 -13.26 -0.42 -1.32
C PRO A 123 -12.52 -1.14 -0.19
N GLU A 124 -12.74 -0.69 1.04
CA GLU A 124 -12.23 -1.40 2.21
C GLU A 124 -12.96 -2.75 2.34
N ARG A 125 -12.43 -3.60 3.21
CA ARG A 125 -12.82 -5.00 3.35
C ARG A 125 -13.16 -5.33 4.79
N SER A 126 -14.20 -6.15 4.96
CA SER A 126 -14.49 -6.78 6.24
C SER A 126 -13.55 -7.98 6.48
N LEU A 127 -13.62 -8.58 7.67
CA LEU A 127 -12.91 -9.84 7.98
C LEU A 127 -13.30 -10.97 7.02
N ARG A 128 -14.54 -10.99 6.55
CA ARG A 128 -15.02 -11.94 5.52
C ARG A 128 -14.67 -11.51 4.09
N LEU A 129 -13.80 -10.52 3.94
CA LEU A 129 -13.35 -9.98 2.65
C LEU A 129 -14.45 -9.35 1.77
N GLY A 130 -15.64 -9.10 2.34
CA GLY A 130 -16.72 -8.38 1.66
C GLY A 130 -16.42 -6.88 1.56
N PRO A 131 -16.84 -6.19 0.48
CA PRO A 131 -16.61 -4.77 0.31
C PRO A 131 -17.40 -3.95 1.33
N LEU A 132 -16.81 -2.85 1.80
CA LEU A 132 -17.41 -1.89 2.71
C LEU A 132 -17.77 -0.58 1.98
N PRO A 133 -18.72 0.23 2.51
CA PRO A 133 -19.21 1.44 1.83
C PRO A 133 -18.22 2.62 1.83
N TYR A 134 -16.99 2.41 2.28
CA TYR A 134 -15.90 3.38 2.29
C TYR A 134 -14.65 2.83 1.61
N ARG A 135 -13.71 3.72 1.30
CA ARG A 135 -12.50 3.43 0.52
C ARG A 135 -11.25 3.53 1.39
N SER A 136 -10.32 2.63 1.12
CA SER A 136 -8.98 2.60 1.71
C SER A 136 -7.92 2.83 0.64
N LEU A 137 -6.82 3.41 1.09
CA LEU A 137 -5.71 3.81 0.23
C LEU A 137 -4.82 2.63 -0.14
N GLN A 138 -4.41 2.56 -1.40
CA GLN A 138 -3.22 1.84 -1.85
C GLN A 138 -2.26 2.83 -2.48
N VAL A 139 -0.97 2.71 -2.16
CA VAL A 139 0.09 3.61 -2.66
C VAL A 139 1.07 2.81 -3.50
N GLY A 140 1.27 3.25 -4.73
CA GLY A 140 2.25 2.71 -5.67
C GLY A 140 3.49 3.57 -5.65
N LEU A 141 4.66 2.95 -5.54
CA LEU A 141 5.97 3.59 -5.55
C LEU A 141 6.76 3.12 -6.77
N SER A 142 7.41 4.05 -7.48
CA SER A 142 8.34 3.77 -8.58
C SER A 142 9.57 4.67 -8.52
N GLY A 143 10.65 4.27 -9.19
CA GLY A 143 11.90 5.02 -9.22
C GLY A 143 12.43 5.28 -7.81
N ASP A 144 12.89 6.51 -7.57
CA ASP A 144 13.47 6.93 -6.29
C ASP A 144 12.57 6.70 -5.06
N ALA A 145 11.24 6.67 -5.24
CA ALA A 145 10.32 6.41 -4.15
C ALA A 145 10.47 4.97 -3.61
N VAL A 146 10.77 3.99 -4.48
CA VAL A 146 11.02 2.59 -4.07
C VAL A 146 12.34 2.49 -3.32
N ASP A 147 13.37 3.20 -3.78
CA ASP A 147 14.69 3.18 -3.13
C ASP A 147 14.64 3.80 -1.74
N ARG A 148 13.94 4.94 -1.58
CA ARG A 148 13.69 5.55 -0.27
C ARG A 148 12.92 4.60 0.65
N TYR A 149 11.89 3.93 0.13
CA TYR A 149 11.08 2.97 0.88
C TYR A 149 11.91 1.77 1.38
N ARG A 150 12.71 1.16 0.51
CA ARG A 150 13.54 0.00 0.86
C ARG A 150 14.61 0.32 1.89
N ASN A 151 15.21 1.51 1.82
CA ASN A 151 16.30 1.89 2.71
C ASN A 151 15.82 2.42 4.06
N ALA A 152 14.58 2.92 4.15
CA ALA A 152 14.03 3.52 5.36
C ALA A 152 12.99 2.65 6.08
N GLY A 153 12.47 1.60 5.44
CA GLY A 153 11.47 0.71 6.01
C GLY A 153 12.09 -0.44 6.80
N GLN A 154 11.54 -0.71 7.98
CA GLN A 154 11.88 -1.88 8.79
C GLN A 154 10.84 -2.97 8.56
N CYS A 155 11.27 -4.11 8.02
CA CYS A 155 10.41 -5.27 7.80
C CYS A 155 10.26 -6.09 9.08
N SER A 156 9.02 -6.29 9.55
CA SER A 156 8.66 -7.25 10.59
C SER A 156 7.65 -8.27 10.04
N GLY A 157 7.76 -9.52 10.49
CA GLY A 157 6.89 -10.60 10.03
C GLY A 157 5.61 -10.64 10.84
N LEU A 158 4.44 -10.64 10.18
CA LEU A 158 3.25 -11.24 10.77
C LEU A 158 3.27 -12.72 10.43
N GLN A 159 3.66 -13.56 11.38
CA GLN A 159 3.34 -14.97 11.29
C GLN A 159 1.83 -15.11 11.48
N ALA A 160 1.08 -15.22 10.37
CA ALA A 160 -0.23 -15.85 10.42
C ALA A 160 0.00 -17.32 10.76
N ARG A 161 -0.11 -17.67 12.04
CA ARG A 161 -0.21 -19.06 12.46
C ARG A 161 -1.55 -19.58 11.93
N GLY A 162 -1.48 -20.44 10.94
CA GLY A 162 -2.52 -21.45 10.69
C GLY A 162 -2.27 -22.64 11.59
#